data_AF-A0AAV0WC10-F1
#
_entry.id   AF-A0AAV0WC10-F1
#
_cell.length_a   1.000
_cell.length_b   1.000
_cell.length_c   1.000
_cell.angle_alpha   90.00
_cell.angle_beta   90.00
_cell.angle_gamma   90.00
#
_symmetry.space_group_name_H-M   'P 1'
#
loop_
_entity.id
_entity.type
_entity.pdbx_description
1 polymer ?
#
loop_
_entity_poly.entity_id
_entity_poly.type
_entity_poly.pdbx_seq_one_letter_code
_entity_poly.pdbx_strand_id
1 'polypeptide(L)'
;MSSQSVAAPTTVASLTKKLEESTSLPSHSDNPSPPKKMKTQSKPKLTTSIQFDITNKSALSDLSKRYNPPQPPPGESTAPTKKSTYFEKLDVATRLELDHGTQHIIDVQPDLRFPLQYFMYNVAEEYPDLTTKAHPYVSIFTLIAYQQLMLNAYLLVCDLHARETASYFAQSYKNDALKSDFLSRLLSCYIPPDLELLINNLAPTYDPQRRLQVYVPSLAAYDFLTDYGRSVPPSMFILAHHLLASSRTNAEPETILRTFYATTILEIGNTTYTPSNFLGGYFDRLQRPTNHSNWLNSRFEKIFNPVIGRALVQRPTLAKTRMHVQHYPAADQVNPYDLLLCYSETNLEKILEVRCVQLSKVRS
;
A
#
# COMPACT_ATOMS: atom_id res chain seq x y z
N MET A 1 48.22 35.26 14.02
CA MET A 1 47.48 35.17 15.30
C MET A 1 46.73 33.84 15.26
N SER A 2 47.43 32.77 15.64
CA SER A 2 47.38 32.14 16.97
C SER A 2 46.20 31.16 17.09
N SER A 3 46.54 29.92 16.74
CA SER A 3 45.92 28.63 17.03
C SER A 3 45.33 28.46 18.43
N GLN A 4 44.34 27.57 18.56
CA GLN A 4 44.43 26.44 19.51
C GLN A 4 43.38 25.35 19.25
N SER A 5 43.88 24.12 19.12
CA SER A 5 43.18 22.84 19.22
C SER A 5 43.29 22.32 20.65
N VAL A 6 42.28 21.61 21.19
CA VAL A 6 42.48 20.61 22.25
C VAL A 6 41.45 19.47 22.11
N ALA A 7 41.92 18.26 22.40
CA ALA A 7 41.33 16.94 22.19
C ALA A 7 40.36 16.48 23.30
N ALA A 8 39.73 15.32 23.04
CA ALA A 8 38.93 14.47 23.94
C ALA A 8 39.71 13.98 25.18
N PRO A 9 39.07 13.29 26.16
CA PRO A 9 39.11 11.82 26.11
C PRO A 9 38.01 11.01 26.90
N THR A 10 38.05 9.68 26.68
CA THR A 10 37.86 8.52 27.61
C THR A 10 36.51 7.81 27.85
N THR A 11 36.63 6.51 27.59
CA THR A 11 35.93 5.23 27.84
C THR A 11 35.56 4.85 29.30
N VAL A 12 34.44 4.11 29.50
CA VAL A 12 34.19 2.99 30.49
C VAL A 12 32.92 2.24 29.97
N ALA A 13 32.84 0.97 29.54
CA ALA A 13 33.13 -0.38 30.07
C ALA A 13 32.01 -1.06 30.93
N SER A 14 31.51 -2.21 30.43
CA SER A 14 30.97 -3.39 31.16
C SER A 14 29.50 -3.31 31.67
N LEU A 15 28.61 -4.33 31.73
CA LEU A 15 28.70 -5.78 31.97
C LEU A 15 27.43 -6.55 31.48
N THR A 16 27.59 -7.88 31.47
CA THR A 16 26.83 -9.04 30.94
C THR A 16 25.60 -9.57 31.72
N LYS A 17 24.85 -10.50 31.04
CA LYS A 17 24.23 -11.77 31.55
C LYS A 17 22.90 -11.66 32.35
N LYS A 18 21.94 -12.61 32.37
CA LYS A 18 21.62 -13.91 31.72
C LYS A 18 20.24 -14.40 32.31
N LEU A 19 19.48 -15.24 31.57
CA LEU A 19 18.62 -16.39 32.05
C LEU A 19 17.47 -16.12 33.08
N GLU A 20 16.40 -16.90 33.27
CA GLU A 20 15.67 -18.01 32.63
C GLU A 20 14.37 -18.23 33.45
N GLU A 21 13.33 -18.77 32.81
CA GLU A 21 12.39 -19.81 33.30
C GLU A 21 11.82 -19.88 34.74
N SER A 22 10.47 -19.87 34.77
CA SER A 22 9.61 -20.98 35.19
C SER A 22 9.04 -21.11 36.63
N THR A 23 7.74 -21.46 36.62
CA THR A 23 7.00 -22.41 37.48
C THR A 23 6.48 -22.06 38.89
N SER A 24 5.16 -22.29 38.98
CA SER A 24 4.44 -23.13 39.96
C SER A 24 3.83 -22.51 41.23
N LEU A 25 2.50 -22.70 41.31
CA LEU A 25 1.63 -22.74 42.50
C LEU A 25 2.08 -23.84 43.48
N PRO A 26 1.74 -23.74 44.78
CA PRO A 26 0.62 -24.54 45.33
C PRO A 26 -0.16 -23.80 46.46
N SER A 27 -1.49 -23.90 46.57
CA SER A 27 -2.36 -24.94 47.19
C SER A 27 -2.58 -24.80 48.72
N HIS A 28 -3.75 -25.32 49.16
CA HIS A 28 -4.26 -25.52 50.54
C HIS A 28 -4.84 -24.34 51.31
N SER A 29 -5.79 -24.52 52.24
CA SER A 29 -6.99 -25.35 52.40
C SER A 29 -7.67 -24.85 53.69
N ASP A 30 -8.99 -25.03 53.82
CA ASP A 30 -9.66 -25.58 55.02
C ASP A 30 -11.01 -24.93 55.40
N ASN A 31 -11.99 -25.84 55.48
CA ASN A 31 -13.30 -25.79 56.11
C ASN A 31 -13.16 -25.81 57.65
N PRO A 32 -14.17 -25.42 58.49
CA PRO A 32 -15.27 -26.34 58.80
C PRO A 32 -16.66 -25.75 59.20
N SER A 33 -17.59 -26.69 59.27
CA SER A 33 -19.07 -26.75 59.41
C SER A 33 -19.64 -26.41 60.83
N PRO A 34 -20.87 -26.83 61.25
CA PRO A 34 -22.30 -26.67 60.82
C PRO A 34 -23.18 -26.22 62.06
N PRO A 35 -24.44 -26.65 62.40
CA PRO A 35 -25.60 -27.29 61.72
C PRO A 35 -27.02 -26.71 62.08
N LYS A 36 -28.13 -27.20 61.47
CA LYS A 36 -29.34 -27.78 62.15
C LYS A 36 -30.49 -28.23 61.20
N LYS A 37 -31.26 -29.22 61.68
CA LYS A 37 -32.19 -30.15 60.99
C LYS A 37 -33.69 -29.80 61.16
N MET A 38 -34.56 -30.33 60.28
CA MET A 38 -35.87 -31.02 60.55
C MET A 38 -36.48 -31.55 59.21
N LYS A 39 -36.54 -32.87 58.90
CA LYS A 39 -37.61 -33.90 59.06
C LYS A 39 -39.00 -33.48 58.51
N THR A 40 -39.79 -34.26 57.73
CA THR A 40 -40.07 -35.72 57.75
C THR A 40 -40.93 -36.23 56.54
N GLN A 41 -40.87 -37.56 56.27
CA GLN A 41 -41.86 -38.51 55.67
C GLN A 41 -42.03 -38.57 54.12
N SER A 42 -42.14 -39.71 53.40
CA SER A 42 -42.29 -41.15 53.73
C SER A 42 -42.00 -42.09 52.51
N LYS A 43 -41.62 -43.35 52.81
CA LYS A 43 -41.15 -44.57 52.03
C LYS A 43 -42.16 -45.16 50.98
N PRO A 44 -41.84 -46.19 50.12
CA PRO A 44 -40.89 -47.33 50.27
C PRO A 44 -40.00 -47.72 49.04
N LYS A 45 -38.71 -48.08 49.25
CA LYS A 45 -38.11 -49.46 49.29
C LYS A 45 -38.37 -50.39 48.09
N LEU A 46 -37.32 -50.63 47.29
CA LEU A 46 -36.81 -51.98 47.03
C LEU A 46 -35.33 -51.87 46.58
N THR A 47 -34.42 -52.42 47.39
CA THR A 47 -33.00 -52.57 47.04
C THR A 47 -32.72 -54.07 46.99
N THR A 48 -32.60 -54.60 45.78
CA THR A 48 -31.95 -55.89 45.53
C THR A 48 -30.75 -55.57 44.64
N SER A 49 -29.57 -55.53 45.26
CA SER A 49 -28.30 -55.41 44.52
C SER A 49 -28.10 -56.69 43.71
N ILE A 50 -28.29 -56.60 42.40
CA ILE A 50 -27.87 -57.66 41.49
C ILE A 50 -26.35 -57.47 41.30
N GLN A 51 -25.56 -58.32 41.95
CA GLN A 51 -24.14 -58.48 41.61
C GLN A 51 -24.06 -59.06 40.19
N PHE A 52 -23.52 -58.28 39.26
CA PHE A 52 -23.27 -58.73 37.89
C PHE A 52 -21.97 -59.52 37.85
N ASP A 53 -22.07 -60.82 37.59
CA ASP A 53 -20.91 -61.65 37.24
C ASP A 53 -20.70 -61.58 35.73
N ILE A 54 -19.70 -60.81 35.30
CA ILE A 54 -19.39 -60.48 33.90
C ILE A 54 -18.85 -61.71 33.14
N THR A 55 -18.57 -62.82 33.83
CA THR A 55 -17.98 -64.02 33.22
C THR A 55 -19.02 -64.96 32.59
N ASN A 56 -20.32 -64.78 32.85
CA ASN A 56 -21.36 -65.66 32.33
C ASN A 56 -21.94 -65.16 30.99
N LYS A 57 -21.39 -65.66 29.89
CA LYS A 57 -21.76 -65.23 28.51
C LYS A 57 -23.24 -65.43 28.16
N SER A 58 -23.96 -66.34 28.81
CA SER A 58 -25.39 -66.57 28.55
C SER A 58 -26.26 -65.42 29.08
N ALA A 59 -25.94 -64.87 30.25
CA ALA A 59 -26.67 -63.76 30.86
C ALA A 59 -26.55 -62.45 30.06
N LEU A 60 -25.40 -62.22 29.40
CA LEU A 60 -25.20 -61.08 28.49
C LEU A 60 -26.00 -61.24 27.18
N SER A 61 -26.12 -62.47 26.66
CA SER A 61 -26.88 -62.75 25.42
C SER A 61 -28.40 -62.62 25.58
N ASP A 62 -28.92 -62.86 26.78
CA ASP A 62 -30.35 -62.69 27.06
C ASP A 62 -30.73 -61.25 27.39
N LEU A 63 -29.76 -60.45 27.86
CA LEU A 63 -29.94 -59.00 28.03
C LEU A 63 -29.98 -58.29 26.68
N SER A 64 -29.12 -58.67 25.71
CA SER A 64 -29.17 -58.11 24.36
C SER A 64 -30.46 -58.44 23.61
N LYS A 65 -31.10 -59.59 23.88
CA LYS A 65 -32.40 -59.95 23.28
C LYS A 65 -33.56 -59.13 23.84
N ARG A 66 -33.49 -58.67 25.09
CA ARG A 66 -34.53 -57.82 25.71
C ARG A 66 -34.52 -56.37 25.24
N TYR A 67 -33.39 -55.89 24.71
CA TYR A 67 -33.23 -54.53 24.19
C TYR A 67 -33.18 -54.46 22.66
N ASN A 68 -33.37 -55.57 21.96
CA ASN A 68 -33.58 -55.52 20.51
C ASN A 68 -34.96 -54.92 20.24
N PRO A 69 -35.06 -53.85 19.43
CA PRO A 69 -36.36 -53.29 19.08
C PRO A 69 -37.21 -54.34 18.37
N PRO A 70 -38.53 -54.39 18.60
CA PRO A 70 -39.41 -55.33 17.89
C PRO A 70 -39.25 -55.13 16.39
N GLN A 71 -39.03 -56.22 15.65
CA GLN A 71 -39.04 -56.17 14.19
C GLN A 71 -40.44 -55.75 13.74
N PRO A 72 -40.55 -54.72 12.87
CA PRO A 72 -41.85 -54.28 12.38
C PRO A 72 -42.46 -55.37 11.48
N PRO A 73 -43.79 -55.53 11.49
CA PRO A 73 -44.48 -56.47 10.61
C PRO A 73 -44.22 -56.15 9.12
N PRO A 74 -44.20 -57.15 8.23
CA PRO A 74 -43.88 -56.94 6.83
C PRO A 74 -45.03 -56.17 6.15
N GLY A 75 -44.80 -54.88 5.87
CA GLY A 75 -45.76 -54.05 5.13
C GLY A 75 -45.77 -52.56 5.47
N GLU A 76 -45.10 -52.10 6.53
CA GLU A 76 -45.05 -50.67 6.86
C GLU A 76 -43.89 -49.96 6.17
N SER A 77 -44.23 -48.93 5.40
CA SER A 77 -43.31 -47.97 4.79
C SER A 77 -42.24 -47.54 5.79
N THR A 78 -40.97 -47.78 5.47
CA THR A 78 -39.85 -47.27 6.26
C THR A 78 -39.99 -45.76 6.37
N ALA A 79 -40.38 -45.27 7.56
CA ALA A 79 -40.38 -43.84 7.84
C ALA A 79 -38.99 -43.29 7.47
N PRO A 80 -38.91 -42.20 6.68
CA PRO A 80 -37.64 -41.76 6.13
C PRO A 80 -36.68 -41.50 7.28
N THR A 81 -35.50 -42.12 7.21
CA THR A 81 -34.43 -41.96 8.19
C THR A 81 -34.20 -40.47 8.42
N LYS A 82 -34.65 -39.93 9.56
CA LYS A 82 -34.30 -38.58 9.98
C LYS A 82 -32.83 -38.59 10.41
N LYS A 83 -31.93 -38.58 9.42
CA LYS A 83 -30.50 -38.33 9.59
C LYS A 83 -30.14 -37.07 8.83
N SER A 84 -30.66 -35.95 9.32
CA SER A 84 -29.90 -34.72 9.24
C SER A 84 -29.96 -34.11 10.63
N THR A 85 -28.79 -34.00 11.24
CA THR A 85 -28.60 -33.27 12.49
C THR A 85 -29.14 -31.85 12.32
N TYR A 86 -29.56 -31.21 13.42
CA TYR A 86 -30.09 -29.84 13.36
C TYR A 86 -29.18 -28.89 12.59
N PHE A 87 -27.85 -29.04 12.74
CA PHE A 87 -26.84 -28.25 12.03
C PHE A 87 -26.74 -28.58 10.52
N GLU A 88 -26.86 -29.84 10.12
CA GLU A 88 -26.94 -30.21 8.68
C GLU A 88 -28.23 -29.70 8.02
N LYS A 89 -29.34 -29.62 8.77
CA LYS A 89 -30.58 -28.99 8.28
C LYS A 89 -30.50 -27.47 8.20
N LEU A 90 -29.74 -26.87 9.10
CA LEU A 90 -29.47 -25.43 9.11
C LEU A 90 -28.63 -25.05 7.90
N ASP A 91 -27.76 -25.96 7.43
CA ASP A 91 -26.88 -25.77 6.28
C ASP A 91 -26.24 -24.39 6.28
N VAL A 92 -25.68 -24.03 7.44
CA VAL A 92 -25.16 -22.69 7.78
C VAL A 92 -24.17 -22.20 6.71
N ALA A 93 -23.44 -23.12 6.07
CA ALA A 93 -22.48 -22.81 5.02
C ALA A 93 -23.11 -22.39 3.68
N THR A 94 -24.31 -22.87 3.34
CA THR A 94 -24.99 -22.53 2.07
C THR A 94 -26.21 -21.63 2.24
N ARG A 95 -26.82 -21.61 3.44
CA ARG A 95 -28.06 -20.88 3.76
C ARG A 95 -27.87 -19.60 4.55
N LEU A 96 -26.66 -19.30 5.04
CA LEU A 96 -26.33 -17.91 5.32
C LEU A 96 -26.00 -17.24 3.99
N GLU A 97 -26.94 -16.44 3.50
CA GLU A 97 -26.67 -15.39 2.53
C GLU A 97 -25.71 -14.38 3.19
N LEU A 98 -24.40 -14.67 3.15
CA LEU A 98 -23.39 -13.80 3.75
C LEU A 98 -23.23 -12.48 2.97
N ASP A 99 -23.69 -12.42 1.72
CA ASP A 99 -23.37 -11.34 0.80
C ASP A 99 -24.60 -10.89 -0.02
N HIS A 100 -25.65 -10.45 0.67
CA HIS A 100 -26.73 -9.67 0.04
C HIS A 100 -26.73 -8.26 0.61
N GLY A 101 -26.36 -7.29 -0.24
CA GLY A 101 -26.23 -5.89 0.15
C GLY A 101 -25.46 -5.09 -0.89
N THR A 102 -25.42 -3.78 -0.69
CA THR A 102 -24.62 -2.88 -1.53
C THR A 102 -23.13 -3.10 -1.26
N GLN A 103 -22.32 -3.15 -2.32
CA GLN A 103 -20.88 -3.21 -2.19
C GLN A 103 -20.37 -1.94 -1.47
N HIS A 104 -19.53 -2.13 -0.46
CA HIS A 104 -18.89 -1.05 0.27
C HIS A 104 -17.44 -0.91 -0.19
N ILE A 105 -17.10 0.29 -0.67
CA ILE A 105 -15.77 0.60 -1.18
C ILE A 105 -14.99 1.32 -0.09
N ILE A 106 -13.81 0.80 0.21
CA ILE A 106 -12.83 1.44 1.09
C ILE A 106 -11.71 1.97 0.20
N ASP A 107 -11.65 3.29 0.09
CA ASP A 107 -10.58 3.98 -0.63
C ASP A 107 -9.28 3.90 0.16
N VAL A 108 -8.28 3.26 -0.44
CA VAL A 108 -6.94 3.12 0.16
C VAL A 108 -6.00 4.06 -0.57
N GLN A 109 -5.60 5.13 0.11
CA GLN A 109 -4.63 6.08 -0.42
C GLN A 109 -3.21 5.63 -0.08
N PRO A 110 -2.39 5.23 -1.07
CA PRO A 110 -1.03 4.78 -0.80
C PRO A 110 -0.11 5.95 -0.45
N ASP A 111 0.86 5.70 0.43
CA ASP A 111 2.00 6.60 0.60
C ASP A 111 3.00 6.40 -0.54
N LEU A 112 2.95 7.28 -1.53
CA LEU A 112 3.73 7.17 -2.76
C LEU A 112 5.21 7.46 -2.57
N ARG A 113 5.63 7.94 -1.39
CA ARG A 113 7.05 8.16 -1.10
C ARG A 113 7.85 6.86 -1.12
N PHE A 114 7.27 5.73 -0.69
CA PHE A 114 7.99 4.44 -0.66
C PHE A 114 8.20 3.85 -2.06
N PRO A 115 7.16 3.72 -2.92
CA PRO A 115 7.37 3.36 -4.33
C PRO A 115 8.36 4.29 -5.03
N LEU A 116 8.31 5.60 -4.75
CA LEU A 116 9.26 6.53 -5.33
C LEU A 116 10.72 6.23 -4.94
N GLN A 117 10.98 5.82 -3.70
CA GLN A 117 12.34 5.41 -3.30
C GLN A 117 12.82 4.18 -4.06
N TYR A 118 11.91 3.24 -4.27
CA TYR A 118 12.17 2.02 -5.01
C TYR A 118 12.51 2.36 -6.47
N PHE A 119 11.75 3.24 -7.13
CA PHE A 119 12.03 3.73 -8.48
C PHE A 119 13.39 4.43 -8.56
N MET A 120 13.67 5.33 -7.61
CA MET A 120 14.95 6.01 -7.50
C MET A 120 16.13 5.03 -7.39
N TYR A 121 15.99 3.98 -6.59
CA TYR A 121 17.01 2.96 -6.42
C TYR A 121 17.23 2.13 -7.70
N ASN A 122 16.17 1.51 -8.23
CA ASN A 122 16.24 0.63 -9.39
C ASN A 122 16.75 1.36 -10.64
N VAL A 123 16.19 2.54 -10.93
CA VAL A 123 16.61 3.32 -12.11
C VAL A 123 18.08 3.71 -12.00
N ALA A 124 18.57 4.09 -10.81
CA ALA A 124 19.97 4.43 -10.63
C ALA A 124 20.91 3.23 -10.85
N GLU A 125 20.47 2.02 -10.52
CA GLU A 125 21.19 0.77 -10.73
C GLU A 125 21.18 0.33 -12.20
N GLU A 126 20.03 0.40 -12.88
CA GLU A 126 19.86 -0.07 -14.26
C GLU A 126 20.35 0.92 -15.32
N TYR A 127 20.37 2.23 -15.02
CA TYR A 127 20.65 3.27 -16.01
C TYR A 127 21.99 3.11 -16.76
N PRO A 128 23.12 2.74 -16.14
CA PRO A 128 24.39 2.55 -16.84
C PRO A 128 24.31 1.58 -18.02
N ASP A 129 23.47 0.55 -17.89
CA ASP A 129 23.31 -0.57 -18.83
C ASP A 129 22.23 -0.32 -19.88
N LEU A 130 21.51 0.80 -19.81
CA LEU A 130 20.51 1.17 -20.80
C LEU A 130 21.14 1.56 -22.14
N THR A 131 20.73 0.89 -23.21
CA THR A 131 21.11 1.21 -24.59
C THR A 131 20.54 2.56 -25.07
N THR A 132 19.41 2.98 -24.50
CA THR A 132 18.70 4.22 -24.85
C THR A 132 19.28 5.46 -24.18
N LYS A 133 20.36 5.35 -23.40
CA LYS A 133 21.01 6.48 -22.71
C LYS A 133 21.50 7.60 -23.63
N ALA A 134 21.68 7.30 -24.92
CA ALA A 134 22.05 8.29 -25.93
C ALA A 134 20.88 9.19 -26.38
N HIS A 135 19.63 8.81 -26.07
CA HIS A 135 18.48 9.58 -26.52
C HIS A 135 18.33 10.88 -25.72
N PRO A 136 18.07 12.03 -26.37
CA PRO A 136 18.12 13.34 -25.73
C PRO A 136 17.10 13.55 -24.60
N TYR A 137 15.96 12.88 -24.66
CA TYR A 137 14.90 12.97 -23.64
C TYR A 137 15.03 11.93 -22.52
N VAL A 138 16.07 11.07 -22.55
CA VAL A 138 16.28 10.02 -21.55
C VAL A 138 17.37 10.42 -20.57
N SER A 139 16.99 10.38 -19.30
CA SER A 139 17.86 10.56 -18.15
C SER A 139 17.31 9.73 -17.00
N ILE A 140 18.12 9.56 -15.95
CA ILE A 140 17.64 8.94 -14.70
C ILE A 140 16.33 9.61 -14.22
N PHE A 141 16.24 10.94 -14.29
CA PHE A 141 15.03 11.63 -13.81
C PHE A 141 13.80 11.41 -14.68
N THR A 142 13.93 11.41 -16.01
CA THR A 142 12.78 11.15 -16.88
C THR A 142 12.29 9.72 -16.79
N LEU A 143 13.17 8.76 -16.47
CA LEU A 143 12.79 7.37 -16.19
C LEU A 143 12.06 7.23 -14.84
N ILE A 144 12.54 7.91 -13.78
CA ILE A 144 11.82 7.96 -12.49
C ILE A 144 10.45 8.63 -12.67
N ALA A 145 10.40 9.75 -13.41
CA ALA A 145 9.15 10.43 -13.74
C ALA A 145 8.17 9.50 -14.45
N TYR A 146 8.68 8.70 -15.40
CA TYR A 146 7.89 7.74 -16.15
C TYR A 146 7.31 6.63 -15.28
N GLN A 147 8.12 5.99 -14.42
CA GLN A 147 7.62 4.97 -13.49
C GLN A 147 6.55 5.53 -12.55
N GLN A 148 6.76 6.75 -12.04
CA GLN A 148 5.78 7.44 -11.19
C GLN A 148 4.48 7.77 -11.96
N LEU A 149 4.57 8.24 -13.22
CA LEU A 149 3.41 8.50 -14.08
C LEU A 149 2.58 7.24 -14.29
N MET A 150 3.24 6.10 -14.58
CA MET A 150 2.56 4.83 -14.81
C MET A 150 1.86 4.31 -13.54
N LEU A 151 2.50 4.44 -12.36
CA LEU A 151 1.86 4.11 -11.08
C LEU A 151 0.63 5.01 -10.83
N ASN A 152 0.76 6.32 -11.04
CA ASN A 152 -0.34 7.25 -10.84
C ASN A 152 -1.50 7.00 -11.82
N ALA A 153 -1.20 6.62 -13.06
CA ALA A 153 -2.20 6.25 -14.07
C ALA A 153 -2.93 4.96 -13.66
N TYR A 154 -2.23 4.01 -13.06
CA TYR A 154 -2.84 2.80 -12.53
C TYR A 154 -3.84 3.09 -11.40
N LEU A 155 -3.52 4.01 -10.47
CA LEU A 155 -4.46 4.43 -9.42
C LEU A 155 -5.73 5.05 -10.02
N LEU A 156 -5.59 5.87 -11.07
CA LEU A 156 -6.73 6.44 -11.79
C LEU A 156 -7.58 5.35 -12.46
N VAL A 157 -6.96 4.35 -13.08
CA VAL A 157 -7.68 3.21 -13.68
C VAL A 157 -8.46 2.43 -12.62
N CYS A 158 -7.87 2.19 -11.45
CA CYS A 158 -8.57 1.55 -10.34
C CYS A 158 -9.77 2.38 -9.89
N ASP A 159 -9.62 3.70 -9.79
CA ASP A 159 -10.73 4.59 -9.43
C ASP A 159 -11.83 4.64 -10.50
N LEU A 160 -11.48 4.59 -11.78
CA LEU A 160 -12.44 4.60 -12.89
C LEU A 160 -13.22 3.29 -13.05
N HIS A 161 -12.59 2.15 -12.76
CA HIS A 161 -13.11 0.84 -13.17
C HIS A 161 -13.38 -0.15 -12.04
N ALA A 162 -12.78 0.00 -10.85
CA ALA A 162 -13.01 -0.91 -9.74
C ALA A 162 -14.30 -0.62 -8.94
N ARG A 163 -15.01 0.46 -9.29
CA ARG A 163 -16.24 0.94 -8.65
C ARG A 163 -17.32 1.23 -9.67
N GLU A 164 -18.58 1.20 -9.25
CA GLU A 164 -19.72 1.52 -10.12
C GLU A 164 -19.71 2.98 -10.58
N THR A 165 -19.38 3.89 -9.67
CA THR A 165 -19.31 5.34 -9.94
C THR A 165 -17.92 5.86 -9.60
N ALA A 166 -17.23 6.38 -10.61
CA ALA A 166 -15.90 6.98 -10.46
C ALA A 166 -15.93 8.11 -9.40
N SER A 167 -14.82 8.28 -8.66
CA SER A 167 -14.71 9.37 -7.70
C SER A 167 -14.84 10.75 -8.35
N TYR A 168 -15.10 11.77 -7.53
CA TYR A 168 -15.21 13.17 -7.98
C TYR A 168 -14.02 13.59 -8.87
N PHE A 169 -12.79 13.25 -8.47
CA PHE A 169 -11.58 13.60 -9.23
C PHE A 169 -11.45 12.80 -10.53
N ALA A 170 -11.73 11.49 -10.47
CA ALA A 170 -11.61 10.59 -11.63
C ALA A 170 -12.69 10.83 -12.69
N GLN A 171 -13.89 11.30 -12.31
CA GLN A 171 -14.98 11.59 -13.25
C GLN A 171 -14.57 12.52 -14.40
N SER A 172 -13.66 13.47 -14.13
CA SER A 172 -13.15 14.36 -15.18
C SER A 172 -12.49 13.60 -16.34
N TYR A 173 -11.82 12.48 -16.08
CA TYR A 173 -11.19 11.64 -17.12
C TYR A 173 -12.18 10.77 -17.89
N LYS A 174 -13.37 10.54 -17.34
CA LYS A 174 -14.46 9.84 -18.03
C LYS A 174 -15.25 10.78 -18.96
N ASN A 175 -15.42 12.03 -18.53
CA ASN A 175 -16.29 13.00 -19.19
C ASN A 175 -15.57 13.88 -20.22
N ASP A 176 -14.26 14.09 -20.07
CA ASP A 176 -13.44 14.90 -20.97
C ASP A 176 -12.71 14.00 -22.00
N ALA A 177 -12.93 14.26 -23.28
CA ALA A 177 -12.33 13.50 -24.37
C ALA A 177 -10.79 13.61 -24.43
N LEU A 178 -10.22 14.77 -24.12
CA LEU A 178 -8.76 14.97 -24.14
C LEU A 178 -8.09 14.22 -23.00
N LYS A 179 -8.69 14.26 -21.80
CA LYS A 179 -8.22 13.48 -20.65
C LYS A 179 -8.32 11.97 -20.89
N SER A 180 -9.42 11.54 -21.49
CA SER A 180 -9.63 10.12 -21.84
C SER A 180 -8.64 9.63 -22.91
N ASP A 181 -8.38 10.42 -23.96
CA ASP A 181 -7.36 10.10 -24.97
C ASP A 181 -5.96 10.10 -24.34
N PHE A 182 -5.64 11.09 -23.50
CA PHE A 182 -4.39 11.14 -22.77
C PHE A 182 -4.16 9.89 -21.90
N LEU A 183 -5.18 9.47 -21.12
CA LEU A 183 -5.11 8.25 -20.32
C LEU A 183 -4.94 7.03 -21.22
N SER A 184 -5.70 6.90 -22.31
CA SER A 184 -5.57 5.80 -23.27
C SER A 184 -4.17 5.71 -23.88
N ARG A 185 -3.54 6.86 -24.15
CA ARG A 185 -2.14 6.93 -24.58
C ARG A 185 -1.19 6.48 -23.47
N LEU A 186 -1.41 6.86 -22.21
CA LEU A 186 -0.60 6.37 -21.09
C LEU A 186 -0.74 4.85 -20.90
N LEU A 187 -1.95 4.29 -21.01
CA LEU A 187 -2.18 2.86 -20.85
C LEU A 187 -1.62 2.00 -22.00
N SER A 188 -1.35 2.61 -23.15
CA SER A 188 -0.64 1.95 -24.25
C SER A 188 0.89 2.09 -24.15
N CYS A 189 1.41 2.60 -23.04
CA CYS A 189 2.85 2.66 -22.78
C CYS A 189 3.37 1.31 -22.25
N TYR A 190 4.69 1.13 -22.37
CA TYR A 190 5.36 -0.05 -21.83
C TYR A 190 5.42 0.00 -20.30
N ILE A 191 5.04 -1.08 -19.62
CA ILE A 191 5.19 -1.17 -18.16
C ILE A 191 6.51 -1.89 -17.87
N PRO A 192 7.46 -1.25 -17.16
CA PRO A 192 8.68 -1.92 -16.70
C PRO A 192 8.35 -3.12 -15.79
N PRO A 193 9.09 -4.25 -15.85
CA PRO A 193 8.75 -5.45 -15.09
C PRO A 193 8.80 -5.25 -13.57
N ASP A 194 9.69 -4.38 -13.10
CA ASP A 194 9.81 -3.99 -11.70
C ASP A 194 8.58 -3.21 -11.21
N LEU A 195 7.98 -2.39 -12.08
CA LEU A 195 6.73 -1.69 -11.82
C LEU A 195 5.52 -2.63 -11.91
N GLU A 196 5.53 -3.58 -12.84
CA GLU A 196 4.44 -4.56 -13.00
C GLU A 196 4.19 -5.36 -11.72
N LEU A 197 5.27 -5.79 -11.03
CA LEU A 197 5.17 -6.46 -9.74
C LEU A 197 4.47 -5.58 -8.69
N LEU A 198 4.80 -4.29 -8.65
CA LEU A 198 4.23 -3.35 -7.70
C LEU A 198 2.75 -3.06 -7.99
N ILE A 199 2.41 -2.90 -9.27
CA ILE A 199 1.03 -2.71 -9.75
C ILE A 199 0.16 -3.92 -9.40
N ASN A 200 0.64 -5.14 -9.65
CA ASN A 200 -0.11 -6.36 -9.35
C ASN A 200 -0.39 -6.52 -7.85
N ASN A 201 0.55 -6.12 -6.99
CA ASN A 201 0.37 -6.15 -5.54
C ASN A 201 -0.56 -5.05 -5.01
N LEU A 202 -0.77 -3.99 -5.79
CA LEU A 202 -1.69 -2.91 -5.45
C LEU A 202 -3.11 -3.15 -5.95
N ALA A 203 -3.41 -4.27 -6.62
CA ALA A 203 -4.72 -4.49 -7.22
C ALA A 203 -5.89 -4.36 -6.24
N PRO A 204 -7.07 -3.90 -6.70
CA PRO A 204 -8.28 -3.91 -5.89
C PRO A 204 -8.55 -5.32 -5.35
N THR A 205 -8.80 -5.41 -4.05
CA THR A 205 -8.98 -6.70 -3.37
C THR A 205 -10.23 -6.71 -2.51
N TYR A 206 -10.87 -7.87 -2.43
CA TYR A 206 -12.02 -8.08 -1.54
C TYR A 206 -11.54 -8.51 -0.16
N ASP A 207 -12.27 -8.09 0.88
CA ASP A 207 -12.03 -8.59 2.22
C ASP A 207 -12.34 -10.11 2.26
N PRO A 208 -11.40 -10.97 2.70
CA PRO A 208 -11.60 -12.41 2.72
C PRO A 208 -12.73 -12.83 3.69
N GLN A 209 -13.06 -12.01 4.69
CA GLN A 209 -14.11 -12.26 5.66
C GLN A 209 -15.44 -11.57 5.29
N ARG A 210 -15.42 -10.53 4.43
CA ARG A 210 -16.59 -9.73 4.05
C ARG A 210 -16.57 -9.44 2.55
N ARG A 211 -17.19 -10.30 1.73
CA ARG A 211 -17.02 -10.22 0.27
C ARG A 211 -17.68 -8.99 -0.36
N LEU A 212 -18.59 -8.32 0.34
CA LEU A 212 -19.13 -7.02 -0.08
C LEU A 212 -18.20 -5.83 0.18
N GLN A 213 -17.08 -6.01 0.89
CA GLN A 213 -16.09 -4.95 1.12
C GLN A 213 -14.94 -5.08 0.12
N VAL A 214 -14.70 -4.02 -0.64
CA VAL A 214 -13.58 -3.93 -1.59
C VAL A 214 -12.65 -2.80 -1.18
N TYR A 215 -11.35 -3.10 -1.12
CA TYR A 215 -10.29 -2.13 -0.94
C TYR A 215 -9.79 -1.71 -2.33
N VAL A 216 -9.94 -0.43 -2.66
CA VAL A 216 -9.56 0.11 -3.96
C VAL A 216 -8.40 1.09 -3.76
N PRO A 217 -7.22 0.85 -4.36
CA PRO A 217 -6.16 1.85 -4.37
C PRO A 217 -6.62 3.07 -5.19
N SER A 218 -6.72 4.24 -4.57
CA SER A 218 -7.21 5.42 -5.26
C SER A 218 -6.71 6.71 -4.61
N LEU A 219 -6.94 7.83 -5.31
CA LEU A 219 -6.77 9.18 -4.76
C LEU A 219 -8.13 9.85 -4.54
N ALA A 220 -9.21 9.06 -4.40
CA ALA A 220 -10.56 9.58 -4.22
C ALA A 220 -10.72 10.39 -2.92
N ALA A 221 -9.99 10.00 -1.87
CA ALA A 221 -9.99 10.65 -0.55
C ALA A 221 -8.88 11.70 -0.38
N TYR A 222 -8.14 12.01 -1.45
CA TYR A 222 -7.01 12.92 -1.39
C TYR A 222 -7.44 14.33 -1.01
N ASP A 223 -6.81 14.89 0.02
CA ASP A 223 -6.91 16.30 0.35
C ASP A 223 -5.53 16.95 0.24
N PHE A 224 -5.42 17.98 -0.58
CA PHE A 224 -4.14 18.62 -0.83
C PHE A 224 -3.50 19.13 0.46
N LEU A 225 -4.24 19.77 1.36
CA LEU A 225 -3.64 20.40 2.54
C LEU A 225 -3.02 19.40 3.52
N THR A 226 -3.56 18.18 3.57
CA THR A 226 -3.10 17.12 4.47
C THR A 226 -2.15 16.13 3.81
N ASP A 227 -2.24 15.95 2.49
CA ASP A 227 -1.51 14.89 1.77
C ASP A 227 -0.41 15.38 0.82
N TYR A 228 -0.21 16.69 0.58
CA TYR A 228 0.73 17.23 -0.42
C TYR A 228 2.24 16.92 -0.22
N GLY A 229 2.61 16.10 0.77
CA GLY A 229 3.96 15.55 0.92
C GLY A 229 4.04 14.02 0.83
N ARG A 230 2.91 13.32 0.70
CA ARG A 230 2.83 11.86 0.54
C ARG A 230 2.92 11.42 -0.92
N SER A 231 2.63 12.34 -1.82
CA SER A 231 2.77 12.19 -3.26
C SER A 231 3.74 13.25 -3.79
N VAL A 232 4.64 12.84 -4.67
CA VAL A 232 5.60 13.73 -5.31
C VAL A 232 5.27 13.77 -6.81
N PRO A 233 5.00 14.95 -7.38
CA PRO A 233 4.58 15.03 -8.76
C PRO A 233 5.75 14.70 -9.72
N PRO A 234 5.51 13.94 -10.81
CA PRO A 234 6.54 13.65 -11.80
C PRO A 234 7.17 14.88 -12.44
N SER A 235 6.47 16.02 -12.46
CA SER A 235 6.95 17.31 -12.95
C SER A 235 8.24 17.75 -12.26
N MET A 236 8.44 17.38 -11.01
CA MET A 236 9.68 17.63 -10.27
C MET A 236 10.89 16.95 -10.94
N PHE A 237 10.75 15.70 -11.38
CA PHE A 237 11.82 14.97 -12.04
C PHE A 237 12.03 15.42 -13.49
N ILE A 238 10.96 15.81 -14.19
CA ILE A 238 11.07 16.41 -15.52
C ILE A 238 11.79 17.78 -15.43
N LEU A 239 11.52 18.56 -14.39
CA LEU A 239 12.25 19.80 -14.10
C LEU A 239 13.74 19.53 -13.85
N ALA A 240 14.08 18.52 -13.06
CA ALA A 240 15.46 18.10 -12.82
C ALA A 240 16.20 17.80 -14.15
N HIS A 241 15.57 17.04 -15.06
CA HIS A 241 16.10 16.81 -16.40
C HIS A 241 16.28 18.11 -17.20
N HIS A 242 15.25 18.97 -17.20
CA HIS A 242 15.29 20.24 -17.92
C HIS A 242 16.42 21.16 -17.44
N LEU A 243 16.65 21.22 -16.13
CA LEU A 243 17.74 22.02 -15.56
C LEU A 243 19.10 21.48 -15.97
N LEU A 244 19.31 20.16 -16.01
CA LEU A 244 20.55 19.58 -16.53
C LEU A 244 20.76 19.91 -18.01
N ALA A 245 19.71 19.80 -18.83
CA ALA A 245 19.78 20.12 -20.25
C ALA A 245 20.01 21.62 -20.52
N SER A 246 19.59 22.49 -19.59
CA SER A 246 19.68 23.95 -19.74
C SER A 246 20.87 24.59 -19.05
N SER A 247 21.53 23.87 -18.14
CA SER A 247 22.66 24.39 -17.37
C SER A 247 23.89 24.55 -18.24
N ARG A 248 24.67 25.61 -17.95
CA ARG A 248 25.97 25.84 -18.59
C ARG A 248 26.99 24.82 -18.06
N THR A 249 27.96 24.44 -18.87
CA THR A 249 28.98 23.44 -18.54
C THR A 249 29.89 23.84 -17.38
N ASN A 250 29.98 25.14 -17.07
CA ASN A 250 30.74 25.70 -15.97
C ASN A 250 29.89 26.11 -14.76
N ALA A 251 28.61 25.74 -14.72
CA ALA A 251 27.74 26.05 -13.60
C ALA A 251 28.18 25.26 -12.35
N GLU A 252 28.17 25.93 -11.20
CA GLU A 252 28.43 25.26 -9.93
C GLU A 252 27.26 24.32 -9.57
N PRO A 253 27.53 23.07 -9.16
CA PRO A 253 26.48 22.12 -8.79
C PRO A 253 25.52 22.65 -7.73
N GLU A 254 26.02 23.42 -6.75
CA GLU A 254 25.20 24.05 -5.71
C GLU A 254 24.19 25.05 -6.30
N THR A 255 24.58 25.78 -7.34
CA THR A 255 23.69 26.74 -8.02
C THR A 255 22.55 26.01 -8.73
N ILE A 256 22.83 24.85 -9.35
CA ILE A 256 21.81 24.02 -10.01
C ILE A 256 20.84 23.45 -8.97
N LEU A 257 21.36 22.90 -7.87
CA LEU A 257 20.55 22.45 -6.73
C LEU A 257 19.65 23.55 -6.18
N ARG A 258 20.22 24.72 -5.90
CA ARG A 258 19.47 25.87 -5.38
C ARG A 258 18.36 26.30 -6.33
N THR A 259 18.66 26.33 -7.63
CA THR A 259 17.67 26.64 -8.68
C THR A 259 16.56 25.60 -8.72
N PHE A 260 16.90 24.31 -8.63
CA PHE A 260 15.93 23.22 -8.58
C PHE A 260 14.97 23.38 -7.39
N TYR A 261 15.50 23.54 -6.18
CA TYR A 261 14.66 23.66 -4.98
C TYR A 261 13.78 24.92 -4.99
N ALA A 262 14.18 25.99 -5.68
CA ALA A 262 13.45 27.26 -5.71
C ALA A 262 12.48 27.41 -6.89
N THR A 263 12.51 26.49 -7.87
CA THR A 263 11.66 26.61 -9.06
C THR A 263 10.22 26.22 -8.72
N THR A 264 9.26 27.06 -9.10
CA THR A 264 7.83 26.76 -8.95
C THR A 264 7.42 25.58 -9.82
N ILE A 265 6.69 24.63 -9.23
CA ILE A 265 6.09 23.49 -9.95
C ILE A 265 4.57 23.47 -9.86
N LEU A 266 3.99 24.17 -8.88
CA LEU A 266 2.56 24.24 -8.64
C LEU A 266 2.19 25.58 -8.01
N GLU A 267 1.10 26.18 -8.46
CA GLU A 267 0.51 27.40 -7.91
C GLU A 267 -0.91 27.11 -7.44
N ILE A 268 -1.22 27.48 -6.20
CA ILE A 268 -2.57 27.36 -5.63
C ILE A 268 -2.98 28.71 -5.06
N GLY A 269 -3.91 29.38 -5.73
CA GLY A 269 -4.22 30.78 -5.47
C GLY A 269 -2.95 31.62 -5.53
N ASN A 270 -2.61 32.29 -4.43
CA ASN A 270 -1.39 33.11 -4.32
C ASN A 270 -0.19 32.35 -3.73
N THR A 271 -0.31 31.04 -3.47
CA THR A 271 0.73 30.23 -2.84
C THR A 271 1.51 29.46 -3.89
N THR A 272 2.83 29.59 -3.87
CA THR A 272 3.74 28.84 -4.75
C THR A 272 4.30 27.62 -4.03
N TYR A 273 4.31 26.50 -4.73
CA TYR A 273 4.90 25.24 -4.27
C TYR A 273 6.07 24.86 -5.17
N THR A 274 7.16 24.47 -4.52
CA THR A 274 8.45 24.15 -5.13
C THR A 274 8.85 22.72 -4.77
N PRO A 275 9.85 22.12 -5.47
CA PRO A 275 10.40 20.81 -5.10
C PRO A 275 10.81 20.70 -3.63
N SER A 276 11.27 21.81 -3.03
CA SER A 276 11.62 21.86 -1.61
C SER A 276 10.44 21.46 -0.72
N ASN A 277 9.24 21.96 -1.01
CA ASN A 277 8.03 21.67 -0.23
C ASN A 277 7.70 20.16 -0.24
N PHE A 278 7.80 19.50 -1.39
CA PHE A 278 7.49 18.07 -1.55
C PHE A 278 8.58 17.15 -0.98
N LEU A 279 9.84 17.60 -1.01
CA LEU A 279 10.97 16.86 -0.45
C LEU A 279 11.16 17.14 1.05
N GLY A 280 10.30 17.94 1.68
CA GLY A 280 10.38 18.27 3.11
C GLY A 280 11.51 19.25 3.47
N GLY A 281 11.95 20.06 2.51
CA GLY A 281 12.82 21.22 2.74
C GLY A 281 12.02 22.49 3.02
N TYR A 282 12.65 23.47 3.69
CA TYR A 282 12.08 24.80 3.85
C TYR A 282 13.11 25.86 3.43
N PHE A 283 12.63 27.03 3.02
CA PHE A 283 13.50 28.20 2.82
C PHE A 283 13.59 28.98 4.13
N ASP A 284 14.81 29.19 4.63
CA ASP A 284 15.04 30.08 5.78
C ASP A 284 14.55 31.50 5.47
N ARG A 285 14.38 32.34 6.50
CA ARG A 285 13.94 33.75 6.41
C ARG A 285 14.75 34.59 5.41
N LEU A 286 15.95 34.13 5.04
CA LEU A 286 16.84 34.74 4.03
C LEU A 286 16.74 34.10 2.64
N GLN A 287 15.70 33.30 2.37
CA GLN A 287 15.55 32.49 1.16
C GLN A 287 16.75 31.57 0.88
N ARG A 288 17.49 31.20 1.93
CA ARG A 288 18.52 30.18 1.81
C ARG A 288 17.82 28.82 1.83
N PRO A 289 18.10 27.91 0.89
CA PRO A 289 17.57 26.56 0.96
C PRO A 289 18.15 25.91 2.23
N THR A 290 17.32 25.76 3.25
CA THR A 290 17.64 24.97 4.43
C THR A 290 16.84 23.69 4.30
N ASN A 291 17.41 22.76 3.52
CA ASN A 291 16.83 21.43 3.37
C ASN A 291 16.92 20.73 4.73
N HIS A 292 15.79 20.37 5.32
CA HIS A 292 15.83 19.45 6.45
C HIS A 292 16.36 18.11 5.96
N SER A 293 17.35 17.57 6.65
CA SER A 293 17.82 16.21 6.41
C SER A 293 16.70 15.25 6.79
N ASN A 294 15.95 14.80 5.78
CA ASN A 294 15.02 13.70 5.90
C ASN A 294 15.44 12.57 4.95
N TRP A 295 14.92 11.38 5.20
CA TRP A 295 15.28 10.17 4.48
C TRP A 295 14.95 10.25 2.98
N LEU A 296 13.89 10.96 2.58
CA LEU A 296 13.52 11.13 1.18
C LEU A 296 14.46 12.08 0.46
N ASN A 297 14.68 13.28 1.01
CA ASN A 297 15.60 14.25 0.43
C ASN A 297 17.04 13.72 0.39
N SER A 298 17.48 13.01 1.44
CA SER A 298 18.82 12.40 1.47
C SER A 298 19.02 11.34 0.39
N ARG A 299 17.96 10.62 0.01
CA ARG A 299 17.99 9.65 -1.11
C ARG A 299 17.99 10.36 -2.46
N PHE A 300 17.16 11.40 -2.60
CA PHE A 300 17.13 12.23 -3.80
C PHE A 300 18.50 12.87 -4.08
N GLU A 301 19.12 13.53 -3.10
CA GLU A 301 20.43 14.18 -3.26
C GLU A 301 21.55 13.19 -3.64
N LYS A 302 21.49 11.94 -3.14
CA LYS A 302 22.42 10.87 -3.53
C LYS A 302 22.35 10.50 -5.01
N ILE A 303 21.21 10.71 -5.66
CA ILE A 303 21.06 10.52 -7.10
C ILE A 303 21.38 11.82 -7.84
N PHE A 304 20.86 12.94 -7.34
CA PHE A 304 20.94 14.23 -8.02
C PHE A 304 22.38 14.74 -8.13
N ASN A 305 23.16 14.69 -7.03
CA ASN A 305 24.53 15.23 -7.01
C ASN A 305 25.48 14.51 -7.97
N PRO A 306 25.56 13.16 -8.00
CA PRO A 306 26.41 12.47 -8.97
C PRO A 306 25.97 12.67 -10.41
N VAL A 307 24.66 12.76 -10.66
CA VAL A 307 24.14 12.98 -12.02
C VAL A 307 24.50 14.38 -12.52
N ILE A 308 24.36 15.42 -11.69
CA ILE A 308 24.86 16.76 -12.03
C ILE A 308 26.36 16.70 -12.34
N GLY A 309 27.16 16.10 -11.44
CA GLY A 309 28.61 16.01 -11.62
C GLY A 309 29.00 15.35 -12.94
N ARG A 310 28.37 14.22 -13.29
CA ARG A 310 28.61 13.54 -14.57
C ARG A 310 28.12 14.36 -15.77
N ALA A 311 26.93 14.95 -15.69
CA ALA A 311 26.35 15.72 -16.79
C ALA A 311 27.21 16.95 -17.15
N LEU A 312 27.79 17.62 -16.15
CA LEU A 312 28.70 18.75 -16.36
C LEU A 312 30.03 18.32 -17.02
N VAL A 313 30.51 17.10 -16.73
CA VAL A 313 31.81 16.60 -17.25
C VAL A 313 31.68 15.95 -18.63
N GLN A 314 30.70 15.08 -18.84
CA GLN A 314 30.58 14.24 -20.05
C GLN A 314 29.61 14.80 -21.09
N ARG A 315 28.85 15.85 -20.74
CA ARG A 315 27.89 16.56 -21.59
C ARG A 315 26.97 15.62 -22.42
N PRO A 316 26.00 14.96 -21.79
CA PRO A 316 24.98 14.24 -22.54
C PRO A 316 24.23 15.21 -23.46
N THR A 317 23.87 14.78 -24.68
CA THR A 317 23.06 15.54 -25.64
C THR A 317 21.61 15.59 -25.18
N LEU A 318 21.34 16.14 -23.99
CA LEU A 318 19.99 16.22 -23.44
C LEU A 318 19.20 17.33 -24.12
N ALA A 319 17.93 17.07 -24.43
CA ALA A 319 17.00 18.07 -24.91
C ALA A 319 16.23 18.71 -23.76
N LYS A 320 15.74 19.93 -23.98
CA LYS A 320 15.00 20.68 -22.96
C LYS A 320 13.54 20.22 -22.94
N THR A 321 13.08 19.70 -21.80
CA THR A 321 11.67 19.34 -21.58
C THR A 321 11.04 20.26 -20.53
N ARG A 322 10.69 21.48 -20.93
CA ARG A 322 10.08 22.44 -20.01
C ARG A 322 8.59 22.14 -19.85
N MET A 323 8.16 21.88 -18.63
CA MET A 323 6.75 21.77 -18.27
C MET A 323 6.19 23.16 -17.90
N HIS A 324 4.93 23.39 -18.21
CA HIS A 324 4.16 24.49 -17.65
C HIS A 324 3.73 24.17 -16.22
N VAL A 325 3.84 25.20 -15.37
CA VAL A 325 3.41 25.17 -13.98
C VAL A 325 1.90 24.99 -13.94
N GLN A 326 1.42 24.06 -13.13
CA GLN A 326 0.00 23.86 -12.94
C GLN A 326 -0.53 24.90 -11.96
N HIS A 327 -1.69 25.49 -12.28
CA HIS A 327 -2.35 26.48 -11.46
C HIS A 327 -3.74 25.98 -11.05
N TYR A 328 -4.03 26.05 -9.75
CA TYR A 328 -5.37 25.84 -9.21
C TYR A 328 -5.84 27.09 -8.46
N PRO A 329 -7.11 27.49 -8.53
CA PRO A 329 -7.59 28.68 -7.83
C PRO A 329 -7.56 28.54 -6.30
N ALA A 330 -7.80 27.33 -5.79
CA ALA A 330 -7.84 27.02 -4.36
C ALA A 330 -7.43 25.55 -4.11
N ALA A 331 -7.07 25.23 -2.85
CA ALA A 331 -6.52 23.92 -2.48
C ALA A 331 -7.55 22.78 -2.59
N ASP A 332 -8.82 23.06 -2.31
CA ASP A 332 -9.96 22.15 -2.46
C ASP A 332 -10.31 21.86 -3.93
N GLN A 333 -9.79 22.66 -4.87
CA GLN A 333 -9.96 22.47 -6.31
C GLN A 333 -8.80 21.73 -6.96
N VAL A 334 -7.78 21.32 -6.19
CA VAL A 334 -6.67 20.54 -6.72
C VAL A 334 -7.15 19.14 -7.07
N ASN A 335 -7.18 18.83 -8.35
CA ASN A 335 -7.39 17.45 -8.79
C ASN A 335 -6.05 16.69 -8.67
N PRO A 336 -5.95 15.67 -7.79
CA PRO A 336 -4.71 14.93 -7.57
C PRO A 336 -4.26 14.16 -8.81
N TYR A 337 -5.19 13.68 -9.65
CA TYR A 337 -4.83 13.00 -10.89
C TYR A 337 -4.25 13.97 -11.90
N ASP A 338 -4.80 15.18 -12.02
CA ASP A 338 -4.22 16.21 -12.89
C ASP A 338 -2.80 16.58 -12.43
N LEU A 339 -2.62 16.80 -11.11
CA LEU A 339 -1.32 17.12 -10.53
C LEU A 339 -0.29 16.00 -10.76
N LEU A 340 -0.65 14.76 -10.42
CA LEU A 340 0.26 13.62 -10.41
C LEU A 340 0.47 12.98 -11.79
N LEU A 341 -0.41 13.24 -12.75
CA LEU A 341 -0.18 12.92 -14.17
C LEU A 341 0.42 14.09 -14.94
N CYS A 342 0.70 15.22 -14.26
CA CYS A 342 1.17 16.46 -14.86
C CYS A 342 0.23 17.00 -15.97
N TYR A 343 -1.05 16.61 -15.94
CA TYR A 343 -1.99 16.95 -16.99
C TYR A 343 -2.22 18.45 -17.06
N SER A 344 -1.95 19.01 -18.23
CA SER A 344 -2.50 20.27 -18.74
C SER A 344 -2.49 20.16 -20.26
N GLU A 345 -3.35 20.90 -20.94
CA GLU A 345 -3.39 20.92 -22.41
C GLU A 345 -2.02 21.26 -23.01
N THR A 346 -1.27 22.12 -22.34
CA THR A 346 0.07 22.58 -22.73
C THR A 346 1.19 21.58 -22.43
N ASN A 347 1.00 20.67 -21.47
CA ASN A 347 1.99 19.68 -21.08
C ASN A 347 1.85 18.35 -21.82
N LEU A 348 0.73 18.12 -22.50
CA LEU A 348 0.37 16.83 -23.09
C LEU A 348 1.44 16.30 -24.06
N GLU A 349 1.91 17.13 -24.99
CA GLU A 349 2.97 16.75 -25.93
C GLU A 349 4.28 16.39 -25.21
N LYS A 350 4.63 17.14 -24.17
CA LYS A 350 5.88 16.96 -23.43
C LYS A 350 5.90 15.69 -22.60
N ILE A 351 4.76 15.29 -22.03
CA ILE A 351 4.64 14.02 -21.33
C ILE A 351 4.76 12.85 -22.31
N LEU A 352 4.19 12.98 -23.50
CA LEU A 352 4.29 11.96 -24.54
C LEU A 352 5.70 11.87 -25.17
N GLU A 353 6.47 12.95 -25.21
CA GLU A 353 7.88 12.91 -25.61
C GLU A 353 8.73 12.05 -24.67
N VAL A 354 8.45 12.09 -23.35
CA VAL A 354 9.10 11.24 -22.35
C VAL A 354 8.78 9.75 -22.56
N ARG A 355 7.58 9.43 -23.07
CA ARG A 355 7.11 8.07 -23.37
C ARG A 355 7.86 7.40 -24.53
N CYS A 356 8.15 8.14 -25.60
CA CYS A 356 8.51 7.54 -26.90
C CYS A 356 9.84 6.77 -26.93
N VAL A 357 10.61 6.76 -25.85
CA VAL A 357 11.98 6.22 -25.87
C VAL A 357 12.08 4.79 -25.36
N GLN A 358 11.20 4.35 -24.44
CA GLN A 358 11.23 2.97 -23.94
C GLN A 358 10.62 1.93 -24.89
N LEU A 359 9.73 2.36 -25.80
CA LEU A 359 9.12 1.47 -26.81
C LEU A 359 10.11 0.93 -27.85
N SER A 360 11.31 1.52 -27.95
CA SER A 360 12.34 1.11 -28.92
C SER A 360 13.03 -0.23 -28.58
N LYS A 361 12.81 -0.79 -27.38
CA LYS A 361 13.42 -2.08 -26.95
C LYS A 361 12.55 -3.31 -27.17
N VAL A 362 11.26 -3.18 -27.52
CA VAL A 362 10.36 -4.35 -27.62
C VAL A 362 10.08 -4.76 -29.09
N ARG A 363 10.59 -4.00 -30.07
CA ARG A 363 10.46 -4.33 -31.50
C ARG A 363 11.77 -4.72 -32.20
N SER A 364 12.85 -4.92 -31.44
CA SER A 364 14.15 -5.38 -31.98
C SER A 364 14.46 -6.79 -31.52
#